data_AF-A0A656QJJ3-F1
#
_entry.id   AF-A0A656QJJ3-F1
#
_cell.length_a   1.000
_cell.length_b   1.000
_cell.length_c   1.000
_cell.angle_alpha   90.00
_cell.angle_beta   90.00
_cell.angle_gamma   90.00
#
_symmetry.space_group_name_H-M   'P 1'
#
loop_
_entity.id
_entity.type
_entity.pdbx_description
1 polymer ?
#
loop_
_entity_poly.entity_id
_entity_poly.type
_entity_poly.pdbx_seq_one_letter_code
_entity_poly.pdbx_strand_id
1 'polypeptide(L)'
;MSETDEIPSDEGEISHSRSVAIAINRSIDITAWIGDRRPKQIKIHPDRQDRDALAIKFFLLAIDHGEAIPALVRFDYRSSAFSLLRPLLDAYFYGLWATTCGDTEQMTRFATRGTLPKIESAVKAIDERMNAGARTLKSELYDALNDYTHGGLTQLANWSPSPSAIGQAHSDELTVKIMSVADLFRVTACVGLLKIDGTATESDREVLMTAVARAMPLTAESMGFQRSDPRSQTK
;
A
#
# COMPACT_ATOMS: atom_id res chain seq x y z
N MET A 1 -51.01 -6.24 -1.26
CA MET A 1 -50.87 -7.15 -0.11
C MET A 1 -50.12 -8.36 -0.64
N SER A 2 -48.79 -8.36 -0.71
CA SER A 2 -47.74 -8.21 0.32
C SER A 2 -47.19 -9.59 0.66
N GLU A 3 -46.13 -9.97 -0.04
CA GLU A 3 -45.08 -10.84 0.48
C GLU A 3 -43.79 -10.10 0.20
N THR A 4 -43.42 -9.26 1.16
CA THR A 4 -42.05 -8.78 1.30
C THR A 4 -41.27 -9.98 1.81
N ASP A 5 -40.51 -10.63 0.93
CA ASP A 5 -39.39 -11.47 1.32
C ASP A 5 -38.42 -10.59 2.11
N GLU A 6 -38.59 -10.57 3.43
CA GLU A 6 -37.58 -10.07 4.35
C GLU A 6 -36.36 -10.99 4.21
N ILE A 7 -35.39 -10.55 3.42
CA ILE A 7 -34.03 -11.07 3.48
C ILE A 7 -33.56 -10.88 4.93
N PRO A 8 -33.21 -11.95 5.66
CA PRO A 8 -32.70 -11.81 7.02
C PRO A 8 -31.44 -10.96 6.99
N SER A 9 -31.51 -9.73 7.49
CA SER A 9 -30.38 -8.81 7.63
C SER A 9 -29.58 -9.13 8.89
N ASP A 10 -29.14 -10.38 9.01
CA ASP A 10 -28.17 -10.80 10.01
C ASP A 10 -26.89 -11.18 9.26
N GLU A 11 -26.28 -10.18 8.61
CA GLU A 11 -24.86 -10.26 8.26
C GLU A 11 -24.13 -10.38 9.59
N GLY A 12 -23.78 -11.62 9.97
CA GLY A 12 -23.03 -11.90 11.18
C GLY A 12 -21.82 -10.98 11.24
N GLU A 13 -21.92 -9.96 12.10
CA GLU A 13 -20.94 -8.89 12.18
C GLU A 13 -19.61 -9.53 12.58
N ILE A 14 -18.64 -9.51 11.66
CA ILE A 14 -17.34 -10.12 11.91
C ILE A 14 -16.72 -9.39 13.10
N SER A 15 -16.66 -10.10 14.24
CA SER A 15 -16.11 -9.56 15.48
C SER A 15 -14.59 -9.49 15.40
N HIS A 16 -14.07 -8.37 14.91
CA HIS A 16 -12.64 -8.05 14.97
C HIS A 16 -12.19 -7.80 16.41
N SER A 17 -10.91 -8.07 16.69
CA SER A 17 -10.35 -7.59 17.96
C SER A 17 -10.35 -6.07 18.02
N ARG A 18 -10.30 -5.55 19.25
CA ARG A 18 -10.32 -4.09 19.49
C ARG A 18 -9.23 -3.35 18.72
N SER A 19 -8.02 -3.91 18.60
CA SER A 19 -6.91 -3.28 17.88
C SER A 19 -7.17 -3.20 16.38
N VAL A 20 -7.71 -4.28 15.78
CA VAL A 20 -8.09 -4.31 14.37
C VAL A 20 -9.24 -3.34 14.09
N ALA A 21 -10.28 -3.32 14.94
CA ALA A 21 -11.39 -2.37 14.82
C ALA A 21 -10.92 -0.91 14.88
N ILE A 22 -10.00 -0.57 15.80
CA ILE A 22 -9.40 0.76 15.87
C ILE A 22 -8.62 1.09 14.59
N ALA A 23 -7.86 0.14 14.04
CA ALA A 23 -7.14 0.34 12.80
C ALA A 23 -8.08 0.54 11.60
N ILE A 24 -9.19 -0.20 11.53
CA ILE A 24 -10.22 -0.02 10.48
C ILE A 24 -10.81 1.39 10.55
N ASN A 25 -11.25 1.84 11.73
CA ASN A 25 -11.86 3.16 11.88
C ASN A 25 -10.87 4.28 11.53
N ARG A 26 -9.63 4.16 11.98
CA ARG A 26 -8.56 5.09 11.57
C ARG A 26 -8.37 5.10 10.06
N SER A 27 -8.37 3.94 9.42
CA SER A 27 -8.23 3.88 7.97
C SER A 27 -9.44 4.48 7.25
N ILE A 28 -10.66 4.38 7.80
CA ILE A 28 -11.84 5.08 7.29
C ILE A 28 -11.66 6.59 7.38
N ASP A 29 -11.15 7.12 8.51
CA ASP A 29 -10.89 8.56 8.66
C ASP A 29 -9.90 9.07 7.62
N ILE A 30 -8.84 8.30 7.33
CA ILE A 30 -7.87 8.63 6.27
C ILE A 30 -8.53 8.58 4.88
N THR A 31 -9.41 7.61 4.61
CA THR A 31 -10.18 7.57 3.35
C THR A 31 -11.05 8.81 3.20
N ALA A 32 -11.74 9.25 4.25
CA ALA A 32 -12.52 10.47 4.24
C ALA A 32 -11.62 11.70 3.96
N TRP A 33 -10.49 11.81 4.65
CA TRP A 33 -9.52 12.88 4.42
C TRP A 33 -8.98 12.89 2.97
N ILE A 34 -8.64 11.72 2.41
CA ILE A 34 -8.22 11.62 1.00
C ILE A 34 -9.36 12.06 0.08
N GLY A 35 -10.59 11.61 0.32
CA GLY A 35 -11.77 11.97 -0.46
C GLY A 35 -12.02 13.49 -0.49
N ASP A 36 -11.83 14.15 0.65
CA ASP A 36 -11.97 15.60 0.77
C ASP A 36 -10.80 16.37 0.13
N ARG A 37 -9.58 15.84 0.24
CA ARG A 37 -8.38 16.53 -0.24
C ARG A 37 -8.06 16.29 -1.70
N ARG A 38 -8.37 15.12 -2.24
CA ARG A 38 -7.97 14.72 -3.60
C ARG A 38 -8.65 15.60 -4.65
N PRO A 39 -7.89 16.23 -5.57
CA PRO A 39 -8.49 16.99 -6.65
C PRO A 39 -9.36 16.09 -7.54
N LYS A 40 -10.57 16.55 -7.88
CA LYS A 40 -11.45 15.83 -8.83
C LYS A 40 -10.92 15.85 -10.26
N GLN A 41 -10.17 16.90 -10.59
CA GLN A 41 -9.46 17.06 -11.85
C GLN A 41 -8.10 17.69 -11.54
N ILE A 42 -7.03 17.08 -12.02
CA ILE A 42 -5.67 17.58 -11.83
C ILE A 42 -5.24 18.23 -13.15
N LYS A 43 -4.83 19.50 -13.08
CA LYS A 43 -4.27 20.20 -14.24
C LYS A 43 -2.80 19.81 -14.38
N ILE A 44 -2.45 19.33 -15.56
CA ILE A 44 -1.08 18.88 -15.84
C ILE A 44 -0.29 20.02 -16.47
N HIS A 45 0.93 20.26 -15.98
CA HIS A 45 1.80 21.27 -16.57
C HIS A 45 2.23 20.87 -17.99
N PRO A 46 2.13 21.75 -19.01
CA PRO A 46 2.46 21.41 -20.39
C PRO A 46 3.87 20.82 -20.55
N ASP A 47 4.87 21.41 -19.89
CA ASP A 47 6.27 20.99 -20.01
C ASP A 47 6.61 19.66 -19.31
N ARG A 48 5.70 19.14 -18.49
CA ARG A 48 5.89 17.89 -17.72
C ARG A 48 4.78 16.89 -17.96
N GLN A 49 4.03 17.07 -19.06
CA GLN A 49 2.75 16.41 -19.26
C GLN A 49 2.83 14.90 -19.07
N ASP A 50 3.81 14.25 -19.69
CA ASP A 50 3.93 12.80 -19.63
C ASP A 50 4.34 12.28 -18.25
N ARG A 51 5.25 12.98 -17.57
CA ARG A 51 5.74 12.61 -16.24
C ARG A 51 4.66 12.77 -15.18
N ASP A 52 4.03 13.94 -15.17
CA ASP A 52 2.96 14.28 -14.23
C ASP A 52 1.74 13.37 -14.49
N ALA A 53 1.38 13.10 -15.76
CA ALA A 53 0.29 12.16 -16.07
C ALA A 53 0.56 10.73 -15.58
N LEU A 54 1.78 10.22 -15.78
CA LEU A 54 2.15 8.88 -15.32
C LEU A 54 2.16 8.81 -13.80
N ALA A 55 2.75 9.81 -13.15
CA ALA A 55 2.78 9.92 -11.70
C ALA A 55 1.39 9.94 -11.08
N ILE A 56 0.49 10.77 -11.62
CA ILE A 56 -0.90 10.87 -11.16
C ILE A 56 -1.58 9.51 -11.20
N LYS A 57 -1.48 8.79 -12.32
CA LYS A 57 -2.09 7.46 -12.48
C LYS A 57 -1.59 6.47 -11.44
N PHE A 58 -0.28 6.45 -11.19
CA PHE A 58 0.31 5.57 -10.19
C PHE A 58 -0.02 5.95 -8.76
N PHE A 59 -0.07 7.24 -8.42
CA PHE A 59 -0.51 7.68 -7.11
C PHE A 59 -1.99 7.38 -6.85
N LEU A 60 -2.86 7.54 -7.86
CA LEU A 60 -4.26 7.12 -7.76
C LEU A 60 -4.36 5.60 -7.55
N LEU A 61 -3.60 4.80 -8.30
CA LEU A 61 -3.57 3.35 -8.12
C LEU A 61 -3.07 2.94 -6.72
N ALA A 62 -2.05 3.63 -6.19
CA ALA A 62 -1.57 3.40 -4.82
C ALA A 62 -2.63 3.74 -3.77
N ILE A 63 -3.41 4.81 -3.98
CA ILE A 63 -4.56 5.17 -3.14
C ILE A 63 -5.62 4.07 -3.20
N ASP A 64 -6.03 3.65 -4.40
CA ASP A 64 -7.07 2.62 -4.58
C ASP A 64 -6.68 1.30 -3.90
N HIS A 65 -5.42 0.84 -4.06
CA HIS A 65 -4.92 -0.32 -3.34
C HIS A 65 -4.92 -0.10 -1.82
N GLY A 66 -4.52 1.09 -1.36
CA GLY A 66 -4.50 1.44 0.06
C GLY A 66 -5.88 1.53 0.70
N GLU A 67 -6.93 1.88 -0.05
CA GLU A 67 -8.32 1.88 0.38
C GLU A 67 -8.94 0.47 0.36
N ALA A 68 -8.51 -0.38 -0.58
CA ALA A 68 -8.97 -1.76 -0.65
C ALA A 68 -8.49 -2.61 0.54
N ILE A 69 -7.28 -2.37 1.06
CA ILE A 69 -6.72 -3.10 2.21
C ILE A 69 -7.63 -3.08 3.45
N PRO A 70 -8.01 -1.92 4.03
CA PRO A 70 -8.90 -1.87 5.19
C PRO A 70 -10.30 -2.42 4.89
N ALA A 71 -10.80 -2.26 3.65
CA ALA A 71 -12.07 -2.84 3.23
C ALA A 71 -12.03 -4.38 3.26
N LEU A 72 -10.95 -4.99 2.74
CA LEU A 72 -10.75 -6.44 2.78
C LEU A 72 -10.59 -6.94 4.22
N VAL A 73 -9.83 -6.23 5.07
CA VAL A 73 -9.70 -6.58 6.49
C VAL A 73 -11.05 -6.55 7.19
N ARG A 74 -11.91 -5.56 6.91
CA ARG A 74 -13.26 -5.48 7.49
C ARG A 74 -14.10 -6.73 7.21
N PHE A 75 -13.94 -7.34 6.04
CA PHE A 75 -14.61 -8.60 5.66
C PHE A 75 -13.79 -9.87 5.98
N ASP A 76 -12.74 -9.74 6.81
CA ASP A 76 -11.79 -10.79 7.17
C ASP A 76 -11.05 -11.43 5.97
N TYR A 77 -10.95 -10.76 4.83
CA TYR A 77 -10.14 -11.21 3.69
C TYR A 77 -8.66 -10.81 3.85
N ARG A 78 -8.04 -11.21 4.97
CA ARG A 78 -6.68 -10.79 5.35
C ARG A 78 -5.60 -11.26 4.37
N SER A 79 -5.70 -12.47 3.82
CA SER A 79 -4.75 -12.93 2.79
C SER A 79 -4.69 -11.98 1.61
N SER A 80 -5.85 -11.58 1.08
CA SER A 80 -5.94 -10.64 -0.04
C SER A 80 -5.46 -9.24 0.35
N ALA A 81 -5.78 -8.78 1.56
CA ALA A 81 -5.28 -7.51 2.08
C ALA A 81 -3.75 -7.48 2.15
N PHE A 82 -3.13 -8.58 2.60
CA PHE A 82 -1.67 -8.70 2.71
C PHE A 82 -1.01 -8.75 1.33
N SER A 83 -1.60 -9.47 0.37
CA SER A 83 -1.13 -9.52 -1.02
C SER A 83 -1.15 -8.14 -1.69
N LEU A 84 -2.10 -7.26 -1.35
CA LEU A 84 -2.19 -5.91 -1.94
C LEU A 84 -1.11 -4.93 -1.47
N LEU A 85 -0.40 -5.22 -0.38
CA LEU A 85 0.63 -4.30 0.12
C LEU A 85 1.79 -4.15 -0.87
N ARG A 86 2.14 -5.20 -1.62
CA ARG A 86 3.18 -5.13 -2.66
C ARG A 86 2.80 -4.23 -3.84
N PRO A 87 1.68 -4.45 -4.55
CA PRO A 87 1.30 -3.58 -5.66
C PRO A 87 1.04 -2.13 -5.22
N LEU A 88 0.61 -1.90 -3.97
CA LEU A 88 0.55 -0.56 -3.38
C LEU A 88 1.93 0.12 -3.35
N LEU A 89 2.97 -0.56 -2.86
CA LEU A 89 4.33 -0.02 -2.82
C LEU A 89 4.89 0.19 -4.22
N ASP A 90 4.70 -0.77 -5.12
CA ASP A 90 5.17 -0.67 -6.51
C ASP A 90 4.53 0.54 -7.21
N ALA A 91 3.20 0.70 -7.08
CA ALA A 91 2.49 1.85 -7.60
C ALA A 91 3.01 3.17 -7.01
N TYR A 92 3.19 3.25 -5.69
CA TYR A 92 3.75 4.43 -5.05
C TYR A 92 5.14 4.79 -5.57
N PHE A 93 6.05 3.82 -5.64
CA PHE A 93 7.42 4.07 -6.11
C PHE A 93 7.47 4.44 -7.58
N TYR A 94 6.61 3.88 -8.44
CA TYR A 94 6.52 4.31 -9.83
C TYR A 94 5.96 5.73 -9.95
N GLY A 95 4.99 6.10 -9.12
CA GLY A 95 4.48 7.47 -9.05
C GLY A 95 5.57 8.46 -8.64
N LEU A 96 6.31 8.14 -7.57
CA LEU A 96 7.42 8.95 -7.09
C LEU A 96 8.52 9.06 -8.15
N TRP A 97 8.97 7.94 -8.70
CA TRP A 97 9.99 7.89 -9.76
C TRP A 97 9.61 8.73 -10.98
N ALA A 98 8.35 8.66 -11.44
CA ALA A 98 7.90 9.44 -12.58
C ALA A 98 8.03 10.94 -12.33
N THR A 99 7.69 11.42 -11.12
CA THR A 99 7.85 12.85 -10.77
C THR A 99 9.30 13.28 -10.56
N THR A 100 10.17 12.40 -10.07
CA THR A 100 11.51 12.80 -9.59
C THR A 100 12.63 12.51 -10.58
N CYS A 101 12.49 11.41 -11.32
CA CYS A 101 13.58 10.77 -12.06
C CYS A 101 13.24 10.50 -13.52
N GLY A 102 11.95 10.34 -13.85
CA GLY A 102 11.51 9.99 -15.20
C GLY A 102 12.05 10.96 -16.23
N ASP A 103 12.68 10.47 -17.31
CA ASP A 103 13.09 11.27 -18.46
C ASP A 103 12.12 11.12 -19.65
N THR A 104 12.24 11.98 -20.66
CA THR A 104 11.32 12.00 -21.82
C THR A 104 11.38 10.70 -22.62
N GLU A 105 12.56 10.06 -22.71
CA GLU A 105 12.71 8.78 -23.43
C GLU A 105 11.99 7.66 -22.68
N GLN A 106 12.12 7.60 -21.37
CA GLN A 106 11.43 6.66 -20.48
C GLN A 106 9.93 6.83 -20.55
N MET A 107 9.42 8.07 -20.55
CA MET A 107 7.99 8.32 -20.71
C MET A 107 7.48 7.86 -22.07
N THR A 108 8.24 8.13 -23.13
CA THR A 108 7.91 7.68 -24.50
C THR A 108 7.87 6.15 -24.59
N ARG A 109 8.85 5.45 -23.99
CA ARG A 109 8.86 3.99 -23.94
C ARG A 109 7.67 3.42 -23.18
N PHE A 110 7.27 4.05 -22.07
CA PHE A 110 6.06 3.64 -21.37
C PHE A 110 4.81 3.85 -22.23
N ALA A 111 4.64 5.04 -22.81
CA ALA A 111 3.45 5.36 -23.62
C ALA A 111 3.30 4.45 -24.86
N THR A 112 4.42 4.06 -25.49
CA THR A 112 4.42 3.28 -26.73
C THR A 112 4.48 1.76 -26.51
N ARG A 113 5.10 1.30 -25.42
CA ARG A 113 5.39 -0.14 -25.19
C ARG A 113 4.92 -0.66 -23.84
N GLY A 114 4.29 0.17 -23.00
CA GLY A 114 3.90 -0.18 -21.63
C GLY A 114 5.09 -0.55 -20.73
N THR A 115 6.32 -0.18 -21.13
CA THR A 115 7.53 -0.64 -20.45
C THR A 115 7.97 0.35 -19.38
N LEU A 116 7.97 -0.10 -18.13
CA LEU A 116 8.55 0.62 -16.99
C LEU A 116 9.99 0.14 -16.73
N PRO A 117 10.83 0.94 -16.06
CA PRO A 117 12.06 0.40 -15.50
C PRO A 117 11.73 -0.70 -14.49
N LYS A 118 12.70 -1.59 -14.26
CA LYS A 118 12.65 -2.51 -13.14
C LYS A 118 12.49 -1.72 -11.84
N ILE A 119 11.69 -2.23 -10.91
CA ILE A 119 11.39 -1.54 -9.66
C ILE A 119 12.67 -1.26 -8.86
N GLU A 120 13.66 -2.15 -8.89
CA GLU A 120 14.99 -1.94 -8.31
C GLU A 120 15.68 -0.70 -8.89
N SER A 121 15.59 -0.52 -10.21
CA SER A 121 16.19 0.62 -10.91
C SER A 121 15.46 1.92 -10.59
N ALA A 122 14.12 1.88 -10.53
CA ALA A 122 13.31 3.03 -10.15
C ALA A 122 13.62 3.49 -8.72
N VAL A 123 13.61 2.57 -7.75
CA VAL A 123 13.91 2.83 -6.34
C VAL A 123 15.34 3.33 -6.16
N LYS A 124 16.32 2.76 -6.89
CA LYS A 124 17.70 3.24 -6.88
C LYS A 124 17.80 4.69 -7.34
N ALA A 125 17.15 5.03 -8.45
CA ALA A 125 17.16 6.39 -8.99
C ALA A 125 16.51 7.41 -8.04
N ILE A 126 15.44 7.03 -7.35
CA ILE A 126 14.80 7.87 -6.31
C ILE A 126 15.80 8.17 -5.20
N ASP A 127 16.49 7.15 -4.68
CA ASP A 127 17.45 7.34 -3.59
C ASP A 127 18.65 8.18 -3.99
N GLU A 128 19.19 7.97 -5.19
CA GLU A 128 20.28 8.80 -5.72
C GLU A 128 19.86 10.27 -5.86
N ARG A 129 18.58 10.55 -6.07
CA ARG A 129 18.05 11.91 -6.26
C ARG A 129 17.62 12.59 -4.97
N MET A 130 17.06 11.84 -4.02
CA MET A 130 16.39 12.40 -2.83
C MET A 130 16.98 11.96 -1.50
N ASN A 131 17.86 10.96 -1.47
CA ASN A 131 18.33 10.31 -0.24
C ASN A 131 17.17 9.87 0.67
N ALA A 132 16.14 9.26 0.08
CA ALA A 132 14.85 9.00 0.73
C ALA A 132 14.78 7.65 1.49
N GLY A 133 15.84 6.84 1.45
CA GLY A 133 15.88 5.50 2.08
C GLY A 133 15.00 4.45 1.38
N ALA A 134 14.57 4.71 0.15
CA ALA A 134 13.69 3.85 -0.63
C ALA A 134 14.33 2.47 -0.90
N ARG A 135 15.65 2.39 -1.11
CA ARG A 135 16.38 1.13 -1.28
C ARG A 135 16.37 0.30 -0.01
N THR A 136 16.60 0.93 1.15
CA THR A 136 16.57 0.25 2.44
C THR A 136 15.18 -0.35 2.68
N LEU A 137 14.14 0.47 2.48
CA LEU A 137 12.76 0.03 2.61
C LEU A 137 12.43 -1.14 1.67
N LYS A 138 12.85 -1.06 0.40
CA LYS A 138 12.68 -2.17 -0.55
C LYS A 138 13.38 -3.43 -0.06
N SER A 139 14.66 -3.34 0.31
CA SER A 139 15.44 -4.51 0.73
C SER A 139 14.90 -5.16 2.00
N GLU A 140 14.27 -4.38 2.89
CA GLU A 140 13.67 -4.88 4.12
C GLU A 140 12.33 -5.58 3.86
N LEU A 141 11.49 -5.06 2.95
CA LEU A 141 10.11 -5.50 2.84
C LEU A 141 9.84 -6.44 1.66
N TYR A 142 10.54 -6.31 0.53
CA TYR A 142 10.09 -6.91 -0.72
C TYR A 142 10.07 -8.43 -0.74
N ASP A 143 11.03 -9.08 -0.07
CA ASP A 143 11.09 -10.54 -0.05
C ASP A 143 9.88 -11.12 0.69
N ALA A 144 9.57 -10.58 1.87
CA ALA A 144 8.36 -10.97 2.61
C ALA A 144 7.08 -10.65 1.82
N LEU A 145 7.03 -9.48 1.18
CA LEU A 145 5.87 -9.08 0.36
C LEU A 145 5.69 -9.94 -0.89
N ASN A 146 6.76 -10.48 -1.48
CA ASN A 146 6.67 -11.45 -2.58
C ASN A 146 5.93 -12.72 -2.11
N ASP A 147 6.28 -13.23 -0.93
CA ASP A 147 5.62 -14.40 -0.36
C ASP A 147 4.12 -14.17 -0.14
N TYR A 148 3.75 -12.99 0.39
CA TYR A 148 2.32 -12.62 0.50
C TYR A 148 1.60 -12.50 -0.83
N THR A 149 2.28 -11.96 -1.85
CA THR A 149 1.67 -11.69 -3.16
C THR A 149 1.46 -12.95 -3.98
N HIS A 150 2.42 -13.88 -3.95
CA HIS A 150 2.43 -15.05 -4.83
C HIS A 150 1.97 -16.34 -4.15
N GLY A 151 1.50 -16.28 -2.89
CA GLY A 151 1.12 -17.48 -2.15
C GLY A 151 2.33 -18.30 -1.71
N GLY A 152 3.43 -17.64 -1.37
CA GLY A 152 4.62 -18.26 -0.79
C GLY A 152 4.36 -18.86 0.59
N LEU A 153 5.38 -19.48 1.16
CA LEU A 153 5.25 -20.28 2.38
C LEU A 153 4.66 -19.48 3.54
N THR A 154 5.08 -18.22 3.74
CA THR A 154 4.54 -17.36 4.80
C THR A 154 3.05 -17.07 4.64
N GLN A 155 2.57 -16.84 3.40
CA GLN A 155 1.14 -16.63 3.13
C GLN A 155 0.33 -17.89 3.41
N LEU A 156 0.84 -19.06 3.01
CA LEU A 156 0.17 -20.34 3.24
C LEU A 156 0.22 -20.76 4.72
N ALA A 157 1.29 -20.41 5.44
CA ALA A 157 1.39 -20.67 6.88
C ALA A 157 0.31 -19.92 7.68
N ASN A 158 -0.15 -18.77 7.21
CA ASN A 158 -1.29 -18.04 7.79
C ASN A 158 -2.66 -18.70 7.55
N TRP A 159 -2.69 -19.91 7.00
CA TRP A 159 -3.87 -20.78 6.95
C TRP A 159 -3.79 -21.96 7.92
N SER A 160 -2.76 -22.02 8.78
CA SER A 160 -2.51 -23.15 9.68
C SER A 160 -2.36 -22.67 11.13
N PRO A 161 -3.47 -22.39 11.85
CA PRO A 161 -3.41 -21.91 13.24
C PRO A 161 -2.80 -22.93 14.20
N SER A 162 -2.79 -24.22 13.83
CA SER A 162 -2.09 -25.28 14.54
C SER A 162 -1.71 -26.41 13.58
N PRO A 163 -0.81 -27.34 13.97
CA PRO A 163 -0.45 -28.50 13.12
C PRO A 163 -1.64 -29.40 12.73
N SER A 164 -2.75 -29.32 13.44
CA SER A 164 -3.94 -30.16 13.24
C SER A 164 -5.18 -29.39 12.77
N ALA A 165 -5.05 -28.12 12.37
CA ALA A 165 -6.18 -27.31 11.93
C ALA A 165 -5.80 -26.40 10.76
N ILE A 166 -6.72 -26.26 9.80
CA ILE A 166 -6.64 -25.32 8.69
C ILE A 166 -7.72 -24.25 8.86
N GLY A 167 -7.33 -22.99 8.76
CA GLY A 167 -8.19 -21.82 8.96
C GLY A 167 -7.37 -20.53 9.00
N GLN A 168 -8.03 -19.39 8.98
CA GLN A 168 -7.34 -18.10 8.98
C GLN A 168 -6.54 -17.88 10.28
N ALA A 169 -5.24 -17.62 10.14
CA ALA A 169 -4.28 -17.49 11.24
C ALA A 169 -3.42 -16.21 11.15
N HIS A 170 -3.79 -15.25 10.31
CA HIS A 170 -3.11 -13.95 10.24
C HIS A 170 -3.24 -13.24 11.58
N SER A 171 -2.12 -12.88 12.20
CA SER A 171 -2.16 -12.21 13.51
C SER A 171 -2.79 -10.81 13.40
N ASP A 172 -3.52 -10.43 14.45
CA ASP A 172 -4.09 -9.09 14.55
C ASP A 172 -3.02 -8.01 14.58
N GLU A 173 -1.89 -8.28 15.24
CA GLU A 173 -0.73 -7.39 15.30
C GLU A 173 -0.20 -7.07 13.90
N LEU A 174 0.03 -8.12 13.09
CA LEU A 174 0.52 -7.95 11.72
C LEU A 174 -0.53 -7.29 10.84
N THR A 175 -1.81 -7.60 11.03
CA THR A 175 -2.92 -6.95 10.32
C THR A 175 -2.92 -5.45 10.57
N VAL A 176 -2.85 -5.02 11.84
CA VAL A 176 -2.77 -3.61 12.23
C VAL A 176 -1.53 -2.94 11.65
N LYS A 177 -0.40 -3.64 11.63
CA LYS A 177 0.85 -3.13 11.07
C LYS A 177 0.72 -2.89 9.56
N ILE A 178 0.25 -3.87 8.79
CA ILE A 178 0.03 -3.75 7.34
C ILE A 178 -0.91 -2.61 7.01
N MET A 179 -2.01 -2.44 7.77
CA MET A 179 -2.91 -1.31 7.59
C MET A 179 -2.21 0.02 7.86
N SER A 180 -1.33 0.09 8.86
CA SER A 180 -0.56 1.31 9.16
C SER A 180 0.45 1.65 8.06
N VAL A 181 1.05 0.64 7.42
CA VAL A 181 1.91 0.82 6.24
C VAL A 181 1.07 1.29 5.04
N ALA A 182 -0.07 0.65 4.79
CA ALA A 182 -0.99 1.06 3.72
C ALA A 182 -1.45 2.52 3.90
N ASP A 183 -1.81 2.91 5.13
CA ASP A 183 -2.15 4.27 5.53
C ASP A 183 -1.04 5.27 5.19
N LEU A 184 0.21 4.95 5.54
CA LEU A 184 1.35 5.80 5.21
C LEU A 184 1.48 6.03 3.70
N PHE A 185 1.46 4.97 2.90
CA PHE A 185 1.73 5.10 1.47
C PHE A 185 0.58 5.73 0.69
N ARG A 186 -0.69 5.50 1.07
CA ARG A 186 -1.81 6.21 0.45
C ARG A 186 -1.88 7.68 0.83
N VAL A 187 -1.54 8.04 2.07
CA VAL A 187 -1.38 9.45 2.48
C VAL A 187 -0.24 10.09 1.69
N THR A 188 0.91 9.41 1.57
CA THR A 188 2.06 9.93 0.83
C THR A 188 1.76 10.09 -0.66
N ALA A 189 1.01 9.14 -1.26
CA ALA A 189 0.54 9.24 -2.63
C ALA A 189 -0.43 10.42 -2.83
N CYS A 190 -1.37 10.64 -1.90
CA CYS A 190 -2.26 11.80 -1.92
C CYS A 190 -1.48 13.12 -1.81
N VAL A 191 -0.50 13.21 -0.91
CA VAL A 191 0.40 14.38 -0.83
C VAL A 191 1.19 14.55 -2.13
N GLY A 192 1.60 13.47 -2.78
CA GLY A 192 2.22 13.49 -4.11
C GLY A 192 1.30 14.13 -5.16
N LEU A 193 0.02 13.73 -5.21
CA LEU A 193 -0.99 14.35 -6.10
C LEU A 193 -1.15 15.84 -5.81
N LEU A 194 -1.29 16.22 -4.55
CA LEU A 194 -1.45 17.62 -4.14
C LEU A 194 -0.24 18.48 -4.51
N LYS A 195 0.97 17.92 -4.45
CA LYS A 195 2.19 18.61 -4.90
C LYS A 195 2.22 18.82 -6.41
N ILE A 196 1.77 17.85 -7.20
CA ILE A 196 1.65 18.00 -8.66
C ILE A 196 0.61 19.08 -8.99
N ASP A 197 -0.53 19.05 -8.30
CA ASP A 197 -1.63 20.01 -8.48
C ASP A 197 -1.31 21.42 -7.95
N GLY A 198 -0.29 21.55 -7.10
CA GLY A 198 0.11 22.81 -6.48
C GLY A 198 -0.76 23.25 -5.30
N THR A 199 -1.51 22.31 -4.70
CA THR A 199 -2.50 22.55 -3.63
C THR A 199 -2.12 21.89 -2.30
N ALA A 200 -0.89 21.40 -2.17
CA ALA A 200 -0.35 20.87 -0.92
C ALA A 200 -0.19 21.98 0.14
N THR A 201 -0.53 21.65 1.39
CA THR A 201 -0.50 22.55 2.56
C THR A 201 0.33 21.95 3.70
N GLU A 202 0.65 22.76 4.72
CA GLU A 202 1.34 22.25 5.92
C GLU A 202 0.48 21.26 6.71
N SER A 203 -0.85 21.43 6.72
CA SER A 203 -1.75 20.47 7.37
C SER A 203 -1.65 19.08 6.74
N ASP A 204 -1.48 18.99 5.42
CA ASP A 204 -1.27 17.69 4.75
C ASP A 204 0.05 17.04 5.18
N ARG A 205 1.07 17.86 5.47
CA ARG A 205 2.34 17.38 6.01
C ARG A 205 2.17 16.85 7.44
N GLU A 206 1.36 17.47 8.28
CA GLU A 206 1.06 16.98 9.63
C GLU A 206 0.37 15.61 9.62
N VAL A 207 -0.59 15.42 8.71
CA VAL A 207 -1.26 14.12 8.49
C VAL A 207 -0.24 13.06 8.07
N LEU A 208 0.66 13.41 7.13
CA LEU A 208 1.76 12.54 6.72
C LEU A 208 2.67 12.18 7.91
N MET A 209 3.11 13.16 8.69
CA MET A 209 3.99 12.90 9.85
C MET A 209 3.31 12.00 10.89
N THR A 210 2.00 12.16 11.08
CA THR A 210 1.20 11.30 11.94
C THR A 210 1.14 9.86 11.40
N ALA A 211 0.99 9.68 10.09
CA ALA A 211 1.03 8.36 9.46
C ALA A 211 2.42 7.69 9.57
N VAL A 212 3.49 8.48 9.37
CA VAL A 212 4.89 8.02 9.54
C VAL A 212 5.12 7.51 10.96
N ALA A 213 4.74 8.29 11.98
CA ALA A 213 4.95 7.93 13.38
C ALA A 213 4.28 6.60 13.77
N ARG A 214 3.18 6.23 13.11
CA ARG A 214 2.46 4.97 13.36
C ARG A 214 3.04 3.79 12.60
N ALA A 215 3.50 4.03 11.37
CA ALA A 215 4.05 3.00 10.51
C ALA A 215 5.47 2.58 10.93
N MET A 216 6.25 3.50 11.50
CA MET A 216 7.63 3.25 11.87
C MET A 216 7.80 2.43 13.17
N PRO A 217 8.90 1.66 13.30
CA PRO A 217 9.88 1.36 12.25
C PRO A 217 9.28 0.49 11.13
N LEU A 218 9.80 0.66 9.91
CA LEU A 218 9.45 -0.12 8.72
C LEU A 218 10.62 -1.06 8.39
N THR A 219 10.83 -2.05 9.25
CA THR A 219 11.82 -3.13 9.06
C THR A 219 11.13 -4.47 8.89
N ALA A 220 11.77 -5.43 8.24
CA ALA A 220 11.25 -6.80 8.11
C ALA A 220 10.87 -7.38 9.48
N GLU A 221 11.77 -7.20 10.45
CA GLU A 221 11.62 -7.66 11.83
C GLU A 221 10.43 -6.99 12.53
N SER A 222 10.27 -5.67 12.39
CA SER A 222 9.14 -4.93 12.97
C SER A 222 7.79 -5.24 12.32
N MET A 223 7.83 -5.85 11.12
CA MET A 223 6.68 -6.35 10.39
C MET A 223 6.44 -7.84 10.69
N GLY A 224 7.13 -8.43 11.67
CA GLY A 224 6.99 -9.85 12.01
C GLY A 224 7.50 -10.80 10.93
N PHE A 225 8.26 -10.29 9.95
CA PHE A 225 8.82 -11.11 8.89
C PHE A 225 10.11 -11.76 9.38
N GLN A 226 10.12 -13.10 9.44
CA GLN A 226 11.36 -13.82 9.63
C GLN A 226 12.17 -13.76 8.32
N ARG A 227 13.43 -13.31 8.39
CA ARG A 227 14.35 -13.49 7.26
C ARG A 227 14.52 -14.99 7.06
N SER A 228 14.06 -15.52 5.93
CA SER A 228 14.42 -16.87 5.52
C SER A 228 15.93 -16.88 5.27
N ASP A 229 16.71 -17.47 6.18
CA ASP A 229 18.13 -17.73 5.91
C ASP A 229 18.21 -18.80 4.81
N PRO A 230 18.69 -18.46 3.60
CA PRO A 230 18.80 -19.43 2.51
C PRO A 230 19.73 -20.60 2.85
N ARG A 231 20.56 -20.48 3.90
CA ARG A 231 21.50 -21.52 4.37
C ARG A 231 20.90 -22.49 5.38
N SER A 232 19.67 -22.26 5.83
CA SER A 232 19.01 -23.14 6.81
C SER A 232 18.32 -24.36 6.19
N GLN A 233 18.17 -24.40 4.85
CA GLN A 233 17.52 -25.51 4.12
C GLN A 233 18.50 -26.57 3.58
N THR A 234 19.79 -26.47 3.89
CA THR A 234 20.77 -27.54 3.63
C THR A 234 21.34 -28.07 4.92
N LYS A 235 20.59 -28.97 5.57
CA LYS A 235 21.11 -30.01 6.47
C LYS A 235 20.29 -31.28 6.32
#